data_AF-A0A9P5XQY6-F1
#
_entry.id   AF-A0A9P5XQY6-F1
#
_cell.length_a   1.000
_cell.length_b   1.000
_cell.length_c   1.000
_cell.angle_alpha   90.00
_cell.angle_beta   90.00
_cell.angle_gamma   90.00
#
_symmetry.space_group_name_H-M   'P 1'
#
loop_
_entity.id
_entity.type
_entity.pdbx_description
1 polymer ?
#
loop_
_entity_poly.entity_id
_entity_poly.type
_entity_poly.pdbx_seq_one_letter_code
_entity_poly.pdbx_strand_id
1 'polypeptide(L)'
;MTNYPMSYFLEDKSGSLSGSEFVDLNDRMRLSYRCTAREETHTAYMIYNTTNGYGASRPLLALEFGPHNKLGTITFGVDSSMDMRKYLSKISSLRSSKSRKFIASDNQEYRWGWRVKDDQEWTCTNSHGCLIAYYNLKTPGEPEYVDSSGCMLTVEQQYGHLAPEMLASLMIMRHISAYDL
;
A
#
# COMPACT_ATOMS: atom_id res chain seq x y z
N MET A 1 -25.60 -21.29 -7.57
CA MET A 1 -24.90 -20.06 -8.02
C MET A 1 -23.56 -20.04 -7.33
N THR A 2 -22.47 -20.19 -8.07
CA THR A 2 -21.10 -20.01 -7.58
C THR A 2 -20.87 -18.52 -7.39
N ASN A 3 -20.94 -18.04 -6.14
CA ASN A 3 -20.45 -16.70 -5.80
C ASN A 3 -18.92 -16.76 -5.92
N TYR A 4 -18.38 -16.32 -7.06
CA TYR A 4 -16.96 -16.07 -7.16
C TYR A 4 -16.66 -14.89 -6.23
N PRO A 5 -15.76 -15.07 -5.25
CA PRO A 5 -15.37 -13.96 -4.42
C PRO A 5 -14.71 -12.88 -5.29
N MET A 6 -15.28 -11.69 -5.31
CA MET A 6 -14.82 -10.52 -6.05
C MET A 6 -13.77 -9.75 -5.23
N SER A 7 -12.55 -9.65 -5.76
CA SER A 7 -11.44 -8.87 -5.19
C SER A 7 -11.82 -7.41 -4.93
N TYR A 8 -11.14 -6.76 -4.01
CA TYR A 8 -11.28 -5.32 -3.76
C TYR A 8 -10.47 -4.56 -4.80
N PHE A 9 -11.14 -3.69 -5.56
CA PHE A 9 -10.56 -2.89 -6.63
C PHE A 9 -10.46 -1.45 -6.13
N LEU A 10 -9.41 -1.18 -5.35
CA LEU A 10 -9.22 0.10 -4.69
C LEU A 10 -8.59 1.09 -5.67
N GLU A 11 -9.44 1.91 -6.29
CA GLU A 11 -9.03 3.00 -7.18
C GLU A 11 -8.23 4.04 -6.41
N ASP A 12 -6.99 4.27 -6.83
CA ASP A 12 -6.13 5.35 -6.33
C ASP A 12 -6.54 6.66 -7.00
N LYS A 13 -7.16 7.59 -6.26
CA LYS A 13 -7.75 8.79 -6.86
C LYS A 13 -6.71 9.79 -7.37
N SER A 14 -5.50 9.82 -6.80
CA SER A 14 -4.46 10.81 -7.17
C SER A 14 -3.23 10.19 -7.81
N GLY A 15 -2.93 8.92 -7.58
CA GLY A 15 -1.68 8.28 -7.99
C GLY A 15 -0.46 8.78 -7.20
N SER A 16 -0.64 9.67 -6.23
CA SER A 16 0.44 10.42 -5.58
C SER A 16 1.01 9.73 -4.34
N LEU A 17 2.32 9.88 -4.12
CA LEU A 17 2.99 9.51 -2.87
C LEU A 17 2.77 10.50 -1.73
N SER A 18 2.22 11.68 -2.03
CA SER A 18 1.97 12.72 -1.02
C SER A 18 0.60 12.64 -0.37
N GLY A 19 -0.24 11.69 -0.79
CA GLY A 19 -1.60 11.51 -0.29
C GLY A 19 -2.57 11.10 -1.38
N SER A 20 -3.50 10.20 -1.06
CA SER A 20 -4.56 9.76 -1.95
C SER A 20 -5.72 9.13 -1.18
N GLU A 21 -6.86 9.02 -1.84
CA GLU A 21 -7.97 8.17 -1.41
C GLU A 21 -7.97 6.90 -2.28
N PHE A 22 -8.34 5.79 -1.68
CA PHE A 22 -8.39 4.45 -2.27
C PHE A 22 -9.81 3.93 -2.12
N VAL A 23 -10.58 3.94 -3.21
CA VAL A 23 -12.03 3.66 -3.19
C VAL A 23 -12.31 2.37 -3.94
N ASP A 24 -12.91 1.39 -3.28
CA ASP A 24 -13.36 0.15 -3.94
C ASP A 24 -14.42 0.48 -5.00
N LEU A 25 -14.27 -0.04 -6.22
CA LEU A 25 -15.25 0.18 -7.31
C LEU A 25 -16.67 -0.29 -6.98
N ASN A 26 -16.83 -1.19 -6.00
CA ASN A 26 -18.13 -1.66 -5.51
C ASN A 26 -18.55 -0.99 -4.19
N ASP A 27 -17.89 0.11 -3.81
CA ASP A 27 -18.15 0.89 -2.60
C ASP A 27 -18.06 0.11 -1.27
N ARG A 28 -17.40 -1.07 -1.27
CA ARG A 28 -17.29 -1.91 -0.06
C ARG A 28 -16.22 -1.43 0.92
N MET A 29 -15.25 -0.66 0.44
CA MET A 29 -14.12 -0.19 1.23
C MET A 29 -13.61 1.15 0.72
N ARG A 30 -13.31 2.06 1.64
CA ARG A 30 -12.62 3.31 1.37
C ARG A 30 -11.48 3.49 2.36
N LEU A 31 -10.27 3.67 1.83
CA LEU A 31 -9.06 3.95 2.59
C LEU A 31 -8.51 5.31 2.21
N SER A 32 -7.98 6.02 3.19
CA SER A 32 -7.42 7.36 3.01
C SER A 32 -5.96 7.33 3.42
N TYR A 33 -5.04 7.69 2.54
CA TYR A 33 -3.63 7.92 2.84
C TYR A 33 -3.36 9.44 2.84
N ARG A 34 -3.08 10.02 4.01
CA ARG A 34 -2.98 11.47 4.18
C ARG A 34 -1.66 11.88 4.81
N CYS A 35 -1.01 12.91 4.27
CA CYS A 35 0.09 13.59 4.93
C CYS A 35 -0.45 14.36 6.13
N THR A 36 0.03 14.06 7.34
CA THR A 36 -0.43 14.70 8.59
C THR A 36 0.63 15.58 9.23
N ALA A 37 1.91 15.36 8.91
CA ALA A 37 3.01 16.25 9.29
C ALA A 37 4.07 16.27 8.18
N ARG A 38 4.65 17.45 7.93
CA ARG A 38 5.75 17.62 6.98
C ARG A 38 6.72 18.65 7.55
N GLU A 39 7.82 18.15 8.07
CA GLU A 39 8.87 18.92 8.70
C GLU A 39 10.22 18.62 8.03
N GLU A 40 11.25 19.41 8.34
CA GLU A 40 12.61 19.16 7.83
C GLU A 40 13.19 17.83 8.35
N THR A 41 12.78 17.43 9.56
CA THR A 41 13.27 16.23 10.23
C THR A 41 12.51 14.97 9.82
N HIS A 42 11.23 15.07 9.47
CA HIS A 42 10.40 13.92 9.15
C HIS A 42 9.14 14.30 8.35
N THR A 43 8.56 13.32 7.67
CA THR A 43 7.22 13.43 7.06
C THR A 43 6.37 12.26 7.53
N ALA A 44 5.19 12.56 8.08
CA ALA A 44 4.27 11.57 8.60
C ALA A 44 3.02 11.46 7.70
N TYR A 45 2.64 10.23 7.43
CA TYR A 45 1.41 9.88 6.73
C TYR A 45 0.57 8.93 7.57
N MET A 46 -0.75 9.09 7.51
CA MET A 46 -1.68 8.24 8.23
C MET A 46 -2.67 7.58 7.28
N ILE A 47 -2.96 6.31 7.55
CA ILE A 47 -3.93 5.50 6.82
C ILE A 47 -5.19 5.38 7.67
N TYR A 48 -6.33 5.72 7.09
CA TYR A 48 -7.63 5.72 7.72
C TYR A 48 -8.61 4.84 6.95
N ASN A 49 -9.56 4.20 7.63
CA ASN A 49 -10.73 3.61 7.00
C ASN A 49 -11.88 4.62 7.02
N THR A 50 -12.28 5.11 5.85
CA THR A 50 -13.28 6.16 5.67
C THR A 50 -14.62 5.63 5.14
N THR A 51 -14.79 4.30 5.07
CA THR A 51 -15.96 3.64 4.47
C THR A 51 -17.30 4.14 5.04
N ASN A 52 -17.37 4.42 6.35
CA ASN A 52 -18.62 4.77 7.03
C ASN A 52 -18.87 6.29 7.19
N GLY A 53 -18.09 7.17 6.55
CA GLY A 53 -18.34 8.62 6.47
C GLY A 53 -18.18 9.44 7.75
N TYR A 54 -18.41 8.85 8.94
CA TYR A 54 -18.20 9.50 10.23
C TYR A 54 -16.77 9.29 10.69
N GLY A 55 -15.91 10.26 10.35
CA GLY A 55 -14.63 10.53 10.99
C GLY A 55 -13.85 9.28 11.38
N ALA A 56 -12.94 8.86 10.51
CA ALA A 56 -11.84 8.00 10.91
C ALA A 56 -10.94 8.78 11.88
N SER A 57 -11.39 8.92 13.13
CA SER A 57 -10.72 9.71 14.16
C SER A 57 -9.41 9.04 14.58
N ARG A 58 -9.33 7.73 14.40
CA ARG A 58 -8.16 6.93 14.70
C ARG A 58 -7.53 6.36 13.42
N PRO A 59 -6.24 6.61 13.16
CA PRO A 59 -5.54 5.98 12.07
C PRO A 59 -5.42 4.47 12.32
N LEU A 60 -5.52 3.69 11.25
CA LEU A 60 -5.21 2.26 11.26
C LEU A 60 -3.70 2.04 11.33
N LEU A 61 -2.95 2.78 10.50
CA LEU A 61 -1.49 2.77 10.46
C LEU A 61 -0.94 4.19 10.31
N ALA A 62 0.25 4.41 10.83
CA ALA A 62 1.03 5.63 10.58
C ALA A 62 2.39 5.27 9.99
N LEU A 63 2.82 6.02 8.98
CA LEU A 63 4.11 5.90 8.30
C LEU A 63 4.89 7.19 8.55
N GLU A 64 6.01 7.08 9.25
CA GLU A 64 6.93 8.19 9.48
C GLU A 64 8.19 7.97 8.65
N PHE A 65 8.45 8.84 7.70
CA PHE A 65 9.68 8.88 6.92
C PHE A 65 10.63 9.89 7.53
N GLY A 66 11.90 9.51 7.68
CA GLY A 66 12.94 10.35 8.23
C GLY A 66 13.42 11.43 7.26
N PRO A 67 14.45 12.19 7.67
CA PRO A 67 14.93 13.34 6.89
C PRO A 67 15.52 12.88 5.56
N HIS A 68 15.40 13.73 4.53
CA HIS A 68 15.83 13.43 3.16
C HIS A 68 15.23 12.13 2.61
N ASN A 69 13.94 11.91 2.85
CA ASN A 69 13.17 10.75 2.36
C ASN A 69 13.66 9.40 2.87
N LYS A 70 14.45 9.35 3.97
CA LYS A 70 14.87 8.08 4.54
C LYS A 70 13.68 7.29 5.08
N LEU A 71 13.79 5.96 5.03
CA LEU A 71 12.87 5.09 5.76
C LEU A 71 12.95 5.40 7.27
N GLY A 72 11.79 5.46 7.92
CA GLY A 72 11.66 5.62 9.36
C GLY A 72 10.85 4.49 9.96
N THR A 73 9.69 4.82 10.54
CA THR A 73 8.91 3.92 11.41
C THR A 73 7.50 3.71 10.87
N ILE A 74 7.04 2.47 10.90
CA ILE A 74 5.62 2.13 10.74
C ILE A 74 5.02 1.85 12.12
N THR A 75 3.84 2.41 12.39
CA THR A 75 3.09 2.20 13.63
C THR A 75 1.74 1.56 13.32
N PHE A 76 1.44 0.47 14.03
CA PHE A 76 0.20 -0.30 13.98
C PHE A 76 -0.61 0.03 15.25
N GLY A 77 -1.69 0.80 15.12
CA GLY A 77 -2.47 1.21 16.29
C GLY A 77 -1.70 2.17 17.23
N VAL A 78 -1.86 2.01 18.55
CA VAL A 78 -1.34 2.96 19.56
C VAL A 78 0.01 2.51 20.15
N ASP A 79 0.26 1.21 20.28
CA ASP A 79 1.39 0.71 21.09
C ASP A 79 2.37 -0.20 20.33
N SER A 80 2.20 -0.35 19.01
CA SER A 80 3.07 -1.22 18.21
C SER A 80 3.73 -0.42 17.10
N SER A 81 5.04 -0.27 17.15
CA SER A 81 5.82 0.38 16.09
C SER A 81 7.06 -0.42 15.74
N MET A 82 7.51 -0.27 14.50
CA MET A 82 8.65 -0.98 13.96
C MET A 82 9.38 -0.14 12.92
N ASP A 83 10.71 -0.26 12.88
CA ASP A 83 11.52 0.29 11.79
C ASP A 83 11.08 -0.31 10.44
N MET A 84 10.85 0.55 9.44
CA MET A 84 10.36 0.15 8.12
C MET A 84 11.32 -0.82 7.39
N ARG A 85 12.64 -0.78 7.65
CA ARG A 85 13.61 -1.74 7.09
C ARG A 85 13.48 -3.12 7.73
N LYS A 86 13.09 -3.17 9.01
CA LYS A 86 12.78 -4.43 9.69
C LYS A 86 11.44 -4.99 9.22
N TYR A 87 10.43 -4.13 9.09
CA TYR A 87 9.11 -4.52 8.59
C TYR A 87 9.19 -5.00 7.13
N LEU A 88 9.77 -4.22 6.22
CA LEU A 88 10.00 -4.56 4.81
C LEU A 88 11.47 -4.90 4.58
N SER A 89 11.81 -6.13 4.91
CA SER A 89 13.16 -6.69 4.77
C SER A 89 13.46 -7.06 3.31
N LYS A 90 14.70 -6.85 2.86
CA LYS A 90 15.13 -7.28 1.52
C LYS A 90 15.12 -8.81 1.45
N ILE A 91 14.57 -9.37 0.37
CA ILE A 91 14.54 -10.84 0.15
C ILE A 91 15.95 -11.38 -0.16
N SER A 92 16.81 -10.57 -0.78
CA SER A 92 18.21 -10.90 -0.99
C SER A 92 19.06 -9.63 -1.02
N SER A 93 20.23 -9.67 -0.40
CA SER A 93 21.20 -8.58 -0.34
C SER A 93 21.80 -8.24 -1.70
N LEU A 94 21.83 -9.21 -2.62
CA LEU A 94 22.39 -9.11 -3.97
C LEU A 94 21.33 -8.73 -5.03
N ARG A 95 20.06 -8.72 -4.65
CA ARG A 95 18.92 -8.44 -5.54
C ARG A 95 18.45 -6.99 -5.38
N SER A 96 17.71 -6.50 -6.37
CA SER A 96 17.08 -5.18 -6.38
C SER A 96 16.39 -4.83 -5.05
N SER A 97 16.53 -3.57 -4.61
CA SER A 97 15.83 -2.99 -3.46
C SER A 97 14.30 -3.07 -3.57
N LYS A 98 13.80 -3.28 -4.80
CA LYS A 98 12.38 -3.37 -5.15
C LYS A 98 11.80 -4.78 -4.99
N SER A 99 12.46 -5.63 -4.20
CA SER A 99 11.96 -6.96 -3.80
C SER A 99 12.12 -7.14 -2.31
N ARG A 100 11.01 -7.07 -1.57
CA ARG A 100 10.99 -7.06 -0.11
C ARG A 100 9.85 -7.91 0.44
N LYS A 101 10.05 -8.40 1.66
CA LYS A 101 9.08 -9.23 2.38
C LYS A 101 8.75 -8.64 3.74
N PHE A 102 7.54 -8.92 4.20
CA PHE A 102 7.01 -8.50 5.50
C PHE A 102 6.12 -9.58 6.09
N ILE A 103 5.87 -9.48 7.40
CA ILE A 103 4.88 -10.30 8.11
C ILE A 103 3.68 -9.39 8.40
N ALA A 104 2.48 -9.80 8.00
CA ALA A 104 1.26 -9.05 8.27
C ALA A 104 0.64 -9.46 9.62
N SER A 105 -0.45 -8.81 10.02
CA SER A 105 -1.15 -9.07 11.29
C SER A 105 -1.70 -10.50 11.44
N ASP A 106 -1.88 -11.23 10.34
CA ASP A 106 -2.25 -12.65 10.33
C ASP A 106 -1.06 -13.61 10.58
N ASN A 107 0.12 -13.07 10.86
CA ASN A 107 1.39 -13.77 11.06
C ASN A 107 1.91 -14.54 9.83
N GLN A 108 1.42 -14.21 8.63
CA GLN A 108 1.93 -14.81 7.38
C GLN A 108 2.94 -13.91 6.68
N GLU A 109 3.85 -14.54 5.93
CA GLU A 109 4.85 -13.82 5.12
C GLU A 109 4.28 -13.45 3.75
N TYR A 110 4.46 -12.18 3.40
CA TYR A 110 4.09 -11.58 2.12
C TYR A 110 5.29 -10.94 1.45
N ARG A 111 5.26 -10.86 0.11
CA ARG A 111 6.40 -10.45 -0.71
C ARG A 111 5.96 -9.52 -1.82
N TRP A 112 6.46 -8.30 -1.81
CA TRP A 112 6.34 -7.35 -2.91
C TRP A 112 7.49 -7.54 -3.91
N GLY A 113 7.15 -7.49 -5.20
CA GLY A 113 8.10 -7.43 -6.31
C GLY A 113 7.67 -6.40 -7.34
N TRP A 114 8.64 -5.65 -7.88
CA TRP A 114 8.42 -4.66 -8.93
C TRP A 114 8.43 -5.30 -10.32
N ARG A 115 7.36 -5.07 -11.10
CA ARG A 115 7.20 -5.53 -12.49
C ARG A 115 7.56 -7.00 -12.71
N VAL A 116 7.09 -7.86 -11.81
CA VAL A 116 7.30 -9.31 -11.89
C VAL A 116 6.31 -9.95 -12.86
N LYS A 117 5.14 -9.35 -13.04
CA LYS A 117 4.13 -9.72 -14.04
C LYS A 117 3.90 -8.55 -14.98
N ASP A 118 3.54 -8.85 -16.22
CA ASP A 118 3.14 -7.84 -17.20
C ASP A 118 1.93 -7.05 -16.67
N ASP A 119 1.89 -5.76 -17.00
CA ASP A 119 0.86 -4.79 -16.60
C ASP A 119 0.69 -4.54 -15.09
N GLN A 120 1.56 -5.14 -14.25
CA GLN A 120 1.59 -4.90 -12.81
C GLN A 120 2.86 -4.15 -12.41
N GLU A 121 2.71 -2.94 -11.88
CA GLU A 121 3.87 -2.21 -11.37
C GLU A 121 4.41 -2.89 -10.10
N TRP A 122 3.51 -3.30 -9.21
CA TRP A 122 3.85 -4.02 -8.00
C TRP A 122 2.97 -5.26 -7.84
N THR A 123 3.59 -6.39 -7.51
CA THR A 123 2.89 -7.65 -7.24
C THR A 123 3.20 -8.11 -5.83
N CYS A 124 2.17 -8.41 -5.04
CA CYS A 124 2.29 -9.01 -3.71
C CYS A 124 1.87 -10.48 -3.75
N THR A 125 2.74 -11.36 -3.25
CA THR A 125 2.48 -12.80 -3.14
C THR A 125 2.70 -13.29 -1.72
N ASN A 126 2.06 -14.40 -1.33
CA ASN A 126 2.37 -15.10 -0.08
C ASN A 126 3.60 -16.02 -0.26
N SER A 127 3.97 -16.73 0.81
CA SER A 127 5.09 -17.70 0.80
C SER A 127 4.96 -18.83 -0.23
N HIS A 128 3.73 -19.17 -0.64
CA HIS A 128 3.44 -20.18 -1.67
C HIS A 128 3.44 -19.61 -3.10
N GLY A 129 3.68 -18.31 -3.26
CA GLY A 129 3.65 -17.65 -4.57
C GLY A 129 2.24 -17.32 -5.07
N CYS A 130 1.20 -17.50 -4.25
CA CYS A 130 -0.17 -17.10 -4.61
C CYS A 130 -0.27 -15.58 -4.62
N LEU A 131 -1.00 -15.03 -5.59
CA LEU A 131 -1.29 -13.60 -5.68
C LEU A 131 -2.19 -13.17 -4.52
N ILE A 132 -1.84 -12.05 -3.88
CA ILE A 132 -2.55 -11.50 -2.72
C ILE A 132 -3.03 -10.09 -3.01
N ALA A 133 -2.17 -9.28 -3.61
CA ALA A 133 -2.49 -7.93 -4.05
C ALA A 133 -1.59 -7.53 -5.22
N TYR A 134 -1.98 -6.52 -5.97
CA TYR A 134 -1.12 -5.89 -6.97
C TYR A 134 -1.52 -4.43 -7.19
N TYR A 135 -0.59 -3.63 -7.71
CA TYR A 135 -0.82 -2.23 -8.08
C TYR A 135 -0.49 -2.02 -9.55
N ASN A 136 -1.44 -1.45 -10.28
CA ASN A 136 -1.31 -1.14 -11.70
C ASN A 136 -1.35 0.37 -11.92
N LEU A 137 -0.56 0.82 -12.89
CA LEU A 137 -0.66 2.17 -13.41
C LEU A 137 -1.78 2.24 -14.44
N LYS A 138 -2.30 3.44 -14.65
CA LYS A 138 -3.16 3.75 -15.79
C LYS A 138 -2.50 3.29 -17.10
N THR A 139 -3.29 2.65 -17.99
CA THR A 139 -2.79 2.18 -19.28
C THR A 139 -2.32 3.37 -20.14
N PRO A 140 -1.14 3.31 -20.77
CA PRO A 140 -0.70 4.34 -21.69
C PRO A 140 -1.72 4.56 -22.83
N GLY A 141 -2.08 5.82 -23.08
CA GLY A 141 -3.02 6.18 -24.15
C GLY A 141 -4.48 6.30 -23.71
N GLU A 142 -4.83 5.92 -22.48
CA GLU A 142 -6.17 6.16 -21.95
C GLU A 142 -6.43 7.65 -21.65
N PRO A 143 -7.68 8.13 -21.80
CA PRO A 143 -8.06 9.51 -21.51
C PRO A 143 -7.90 9.83 -20.02
N GLU A 144 -7.75 11.11 -19.68
CA GLU A 144 -7.83 11.53 -18.27
C GLU A 144 -9.20 11.18 -17.69
N TYR A 145 -9.19 10.53 -16.52
CA TYR A 145 -10.40 10.18 -15.81
C TYR A 145 -10.74 11.30 -14.84
N VAL A 146 -11.98 11.76 -14.87
CA VAL A 146 -12.45 12.78 -13.91
C VAL A 146 -12.33 12.20 -12.50
N ASP A 147 -11.65 12.93 -11.62
CA ASP A 147 -11.40 12.56 -10.22
C ASP A 147 -10.66 11.22 -10.01
N SER A 148 -9.93 10.71 -11.00
CA SER A 148 -9.18 9.45 -10.86
C SER A 148 -7.82 9.50 -11.54
N SER A 149 -6.83 8.84 -10.93
CA SER A 149 -5.52 8.67 -11.55
C SER A 149 -5.49 7.53 -12.59
N GLY A 150 -6.52 6.68 -12.61
CA GLY A 150 -6.53 5.42 -13.35
C GLY A 150 -5.60 4.34 -12.76
N CYS A 151 -4.90 4.63 -11.65
CA CYS A 151 -4.11 3.63 -10.94
C CYS A 151 -4.99 2.87 -9.95
N MET A 152 -4.63 1.62 -9.66
CA MET A 152 -5.49 0.75 -8.85
C MET A 152 -4.68 -0.24 -8.01
N LEU A 153 -5.00 -0.31 -6.72
CA LEU A 153 -4.58 -1.36 -5.81
C LEU A 153 -5.67 -2.44 -5.78
N THR A 154 -5.38 -3.62 -6.31
CA THR A 154 -6.27 -4.77 -6.19
C THR A 154 -5.83 -5.66 -5.03
N VAL A 155 -6.77 -6.06 -4.17
CA VAL A 155 -6.54 -7.01 -3.07
C VAL A 155 -7.51 -8.16 -3.20
N GLU A 156 -7.00 -9.39 -3.25
CA GLU A 156 -7.83 -10.60 -3.33
C GLU A 156 -8.81 -10.68 -2.16
N GLN A 157 -10.07 -11.04 -2.42
CA GLN A 157 -11.16 -10.88 -1.46
C GLN A 157 -10.86 -11.51 -0.08
N GLN A 158 -10.25 -12.69 -0.06
CA GLN A 158 -9.93 -13.42 1.17
C GLN A 158 -8.94 -12.66 2.07
N TYR A 159 -8.21 -11.68 1.52
CA TYR A 159 -7.26 -10.82 2.22
C TYR A 159 -7.77 -9.37 2.38
N GLY A 160 -9.07 -9.11 2.17
CA GLY A 160 -9.64 -7.78 2.34
C GLY A 160 -9.38 -7.17 3.72
N HIS A 161 -9.33 -7.99 4.76
CA HIS A 161 -8.99 -7.56 6.12
C HIS A 161 -7.55 -7.02 6.24
N LEU A 162 -6.64 -7.41 5.35
CA LEU A 162 -5.26 -6.92 5.27
C LEU A 162 -5.10 -5.73 4.32
N ALA A 163 -6.15 -5.26 3.65
CA ALA A 163 -6.05 -4.17 2.67
C ALA A 163 -5.33 -2.90 3.21
N PRO A 164 -5.54 -2.46 4.47
CA PRO A 164 -4.77 -1.35 5.05
C PRO A 164 -3.26 -1.63 5.13
N GLU A 165 -2.85 -2.85 5.47
CA GLU A 165 -1.44 -3.26 5.52
C GLU A 165 -0.85 -3.43 4.12
N MET A 166 -1.64 -3.90 3.15
CA MET A 166 -1.26 -3.95 1.73
C MET A 166 -1.03 -2.54 1.19
N LEU A 167 -1.91 -1.59 1.51
CA LEU A 167 -1.71 -0.18 1.17
C LEU A 167 -0.47 0.40 1.85
N ALA A 168 -0.31 0.20 3.16
CA ALA A 168 0.84 0.71 3.91
C ALA A 168 2.18 0.20 3.35
N SER A 169 2.28 -1.12 3.16
CA SER A 169 3.48 -1.75 2.60
C SER A 169 3.73 -1.33 1.16
N LEU A 170 2.69 -1.20 0.32
CA LEU A 170 2.80 -0.67 -1.03
C LEU A 170 3.34 0.77 -1.02
N MET A 171 2.83 1.67 -0.18
CA MET A 171 3.29 3.05 -0.14
C MET A 171 4.76 3.15 0.27
N ILE A 172 5.22 2.31 1.22
CA ILE A 172 6.64 2.21 1.55
C ILE A 172 7.46 1.70 0.36
N MET A 173 6.98 0.67 -0.36
CA MET A 173 7.68 0.14 -1.55
C MET A 173 7.78 1.17 -2.69
N ARG A 174 6.70 1.91 -2.95
CA ARG A 174 6.70 2.99 -3.94
C ARG A 174 7.64 4.12 -3.54
N HIS A 175 7.67 4.50 -2.26
CA HIS A 175 8.63 5.46 -1.70
C HIS A 175 10.07 5.00 -1.89
N ILE A 176 10.36 3.74 -1.57
CA ILE A 176 11.68 3.12 -1.81
C ILE A 176 12.09 3.21 -3.28
N SER A 177 11.17 2.94 -4.20
CA SER A 177 11.46 3.03 -5.63
C SER A 177 11.64 4.48 -6.11
N ALA A 178 10.92 5.44 -5.53
CA ALA A 178 11.00 6.85 -5.92
C ALA A 178 12.31 7.51 -5.47
N TYR A 179 12.90 7.05 -4.37
CA TYR A 179 14.09 7.63 -3.75
C TYR A 179 15.31 6.70 -3.70
N ASP A 180 15.24 5.54 -4.37
CA ASP A 180 16.32 4.54 -4.50
C ASP A 180 16.94 4.05 -3.17
N LEU A 181 16.10 3.45 -2.29
CA LEU A 181 16.45 3.10 -0.89
C LEU A 181 16.71 1.60 -0.58
#